data_AF-A0A662SUK2-F1
#
_entry.id   AF-A0A662SUK2-F1
#
_cell.length_a   1.000
_cell.length_b   1.000
_cell.length_c   1.000
_cell.angle_alpha   90.00
_cell.angle_beta   90.00
_cell.angle_gamma   90.00
#
_symmetry.space_group_name_H-M   'P 1'
#
loop_
_entity.id
_entity.type
_entity.pdbx_description
1 polymer ?
#
loop_
_entity_poly.entity_id
_entity_poly.type
_entity_poly.pdbx_seq_one_letter_code
_entity_poly.pdbx_strand_id
1 'polypeptide(L)'
;MKGVAYIRVSTREQDENNQRLAIEKFAKEEGIEILRYFVDKGESRMKTWKERPGARQMVEFLEKGGKDFVKAVVVFDFTRLGASMLDMLNLFNKLEAELGVKVLSIHDEWLRTKDESLRKLLIAIFSWMAEMEIKIRRERQQAAWEAGKQKGRPPKVKDEVLLKYYSKYGKYGTKKYVWLRLKEDGYDISYDRFLKRLKKLMR
;
A
#
# COMPACT_ATOMS: atom_id res chain seq x y z
N MET A 1 6.33 -26.09 20.10
CA MET A 1 7.01 -25.05 19.28
C MET A 1 6.56 -23.67 19.76
N LYS A 2 7.37 -22.62 19.71
CA LYS A 2 6.94 -21.25 20.10
C LYS A 2 6.62 -20.41 18.87
N GLY A 3 5.52 -19.66 18.93
CA GLY A 3 5.00 -18.85 17.84
C GLY A 3 4.52 -17.47 18.30
N VAL A 4 4.28 -16.59 17.34
CA VAL A 4 3.53 -15.35 17.52
C VAL A 4 2.36 -15.32 16.54
N ALA A 5 1.33 -14.54 16.85
CA ALA A 5 0.15 -14.42 16.03
C ALA A 5 0.04 -13.01 15.45
N TYR A 6 -0.38 -12.91 14.18
CA TYR A 6 -0.67 -11.64 13.54
C TYR A 6 -2.11 -11.58 13.02
N ILE A 7 -2.84 -10.56 13.49
CA ILE A 7 -4.26 -10.35 13.20
C ILE A 7 -4.45 -9.01 12.49
N ARG A 8 -5.20 -9.03 11.39
CA ARG A 8 -5.59 -7.83 10.65
C ARG A 8 -7.10 -7.79 10.43
N VAL A 9 -7.75 -6.74 10.93
CA VAL A 9 -9.20 -6.54 10.81
C VAL A 9 -9.55 -5.14 10.35
N SER A 10 -10.58 -5.04 9.51
CA SER A 10 -10.93 -3.77 8.85
C SER A 10 -11.64 -2.77 9.74
N THR A 11 -12.18 -3.14 10.91
CA THR A 11 -12.71 -2.22 11.96
C THR A 11 -13.50 -2.90 13.09
N ARG A 12 -13.90 -4.18 12.97
CA ARG A 12 -14.82 -4.81 13.93
C ARG A 12 -14.09 -5.62 15.00
N GLU A 13 -14.37 -5.35 16.27
CA GLU A 13 -13.84 -6.14 17.41
C GLU A 13 -14.30 -7.60 17.37
N GLN A 14 -15.51 -7.85 16.87
CA GLN A 14 -16.01 -9.21 16.67
C GLN A 14 -15.13 -10.01 15.69
N ASP A 15 -14.61 -9.37 14.64
CA ASP A 15 -13.76 -10.04 13.65
C ASP A 15 -12.39 -10.42 14.24
N GLU A 16 -11.86 -9.59 15.15
CA GLU A 16 -10.58 -9.87 15.82
C GLU A 16 -10.72 -11.07 16.75
N ASN A 17 -11.76 -11.09 17.59
CA ASN A 17 -12.01 -12.20 18.50
C ASN A 17 -12.20 -13.51 17.74
N ASN A 18 -12.91 -13.47 16.61
CA ASN A 18 -13.07 -14.64 15.74
C ASN A 18 -11.72 -15.14 15.19
N GLN A 19 -10.86 -14.23 14.69
CA GLN A 19 -9.53 -14.62 14.19
C GLN A 19 -8.63 -15.13 15.33
N ARG A 20 -8.68 -14.49 16.50
CA ARG A 20 -7.92 -14.91 17.68
C ARG A 20 -8.32 -16.33 18.11
N LEU A 21 -9.61 -16.61 18.24
CA LEU A 21 -10.10 -17.94 18.60
C LEU A 21 -9.69 -19.01 17.57
N ALA A 22 -9.75 -18.66 16.28
CA ALA A 22 -9.28 -19.57 15.22
C ALA A 22 -7.77 -19.84 15.33
N ILE A 23 -6.98 -18.81 15.61
CA ILE A 23 -5.53 -18.94 15.83
C ILE A 23 -5.24 -19.78 17.06
N GLU A 24 -5.93 -19.57 18.18
CA GLU A 24 -5.76 -20.33 19.42
C GLU A 24 -6.08 -21.81 19.21
N LYS A 25 -7.18 -22.11 18.49
CA LYS A 25 -7.55 -23.49 18.14
C LYS A 25 -6.48 -24.15 17.26
N PHE A 26 -6.10 -23.49 16.18
CA PHE A 26 -5.07 -23.99 15.27
C PHE A 26 -3.73 -24.20 15.97
N ALA A 27 -3.30 -23.23 16.78
CA ALA A 27 -2.05 -23.31 17.53
C ALA A 27 -2.05 -24.48 18.51
N LYS A 28 -3.18 -24.75 19.18
CA LYS A 28 -3.33 -25.91 20.06
C LYS A 28 -3.23 -27.23 19.30
N GLU A 29 -3.88 -27.34 18.15
CA GLU A 29 -3.83 -28.54 17.29
C GLU A 29 -2.41 -28.83 16.76
N GLU A 30 -1.65 -27.78 16.42
CA GLU A 30 -0.29 -27.87 15.90
C GLU A 30 0.82 -27.84 16.99
N GLY A 31 0.45 -27.82 18.29
CA GLY A 31 1.42 -27.79 19.38
C GLY A 31 2.28 -26.50 19.42
N ILE A 32 1.69 -25.38 19.03
CA ILE A 32 2.30 -24.05 18.99
C ILE A 32 1.87 -23.24 20.22
N GLU A 33 2.84 -22.82 21.01
CA GLU A 33 2.65 -21.87 22.10
C GLU A 33 2.71 -20.44 21.55
N ILE A 34 1.57 -19.74 21.52
CA ILE A 34 1.51 -18.35 21.06
C ILE A 34 1.95 -17.41 22.19
N LEU A 35 3.12 -16.80 22.03
CA LEU A 35 3.71 -15.91 23.04
C LEU A 35 3.14 -14.49 23.03
N ARG A 36 2.71 -14.02 21.85
CA ARG A 36 2.26 -12.65 21.64
C ARG A 36 1.34 -12.57 20.43
N TYR A 37 0.36 -11.67 20.52
CA TYR A 37 -0.53 -11.27 19.43
C TYR A 37 -0.17 -9.85 18.99
N PHE A 38 0.04 -9.68 17.69
CA PHE A 38 0.21 -8.38 17.03
C PHE A 38 -1.05 -8.09 16.22
N VAL A 39 -1.67 -6.94 16.47
CA VAL A 39 -3.01 -6.65 15.94
C VAL A 39 -3.02 -5.31 15.23
N ASP A 40 -3.51 -5.30 14.00
CA ASP A 40 -3.85 -4.10 13.25
C ASP A 40 -5.38 -3.98 13.12
N LYS A 41 -5.98 -3.08 13.91
CA LYS A 41 -7.42 -2.80 13.91
C LYS A 41 -7.74 -1.54 13.13
N GLY A 42 -8.73 -1.61 12.25
CA GLY A 42 -9.23 -0.43 11.53
C GLY A 42 -8.23 0.18 10.56
N GLU A 43 -7.15 -0.55 10.25
CA GLU A 43 -6.13 -0.08 9.33
C GLU A 43 -6.64 -0.12 7.89
N SER A 44 -6.38 0.97 7.16
CA SER A 44 -6.75 1.07 5.75
C SER A 44 -6.16 -0.09 4.96
N ARG A 45 -6.98 -0.74 4.11
CA ARG A 45 -6.51 -1.79 3.19
C ARG A 45 -5.35 -1.34 2.30
N MET A 46 -5.16 -0.04 2.10
CA MET A 46 -4.10 0.52 1.26
C MET A 46 -2.74 0.66 1.96
N LYS A 47 -2.69 0.58 3.30
CA LYS A 47 -1.43 0.74 4.05
C LYS A 47 -0.57 -0.51 3.93
N THR A 48 0.69 -0.32 3.55
CA THR A 48 1.68 -1.39 3.49
C THR A 48 1.94 -2.00 4.86
N TRP A 49 2.58 -3.17 4.94
CA TRP A 49 2.96 -3.75 6.23
C TRP A 49 3.87 -2.83 7.05
N LYS A 50 4.71 -2.03 6.39
CA LYS A 50 5.60 -1.07 7.06
C LYS A 50 4.84 0.07 7.72
N GLU A 51 3.69 0.46 7.17
CA GLU A 51 2.88 1.55 7.73
C GLU A 51 1.95 1.07 8.86
N ARG A 52 1.69 -0.23 8.93
CA ARG A 52 0.82 -0.87 9.92
C ARG A 52 1.53 -1.11 11.26
N PRO A 53 1.07 -0.52 12.38
CA PRO A 53 1.76 -0.63 13.67
C PRO A 53 1.96 -2.06 14.16
N GLY A 54 0.95 -2.93 14.07
CA GLY A 54 1.02 -4.31 14.55
C GLY A 54 2.04 -5.13 13.76
N ALA A 55 1.99 -5.08 12.42
CA ALA A 55 2.98 -5.73 11.56
C ALA A 55 4.41 -5.22 11.84
N ARG A 56 4.59 -3.90 12.01
CA ARG A 56 5.89 -3.30 12.30
C ARG A 56 6.46 -3.78 13.64
N GLN A 57 5.63 -3.74 14.69
CA GLN A 57 6.00 -4.21 16.03
C GLN A 57 6.34 -5.70 16.03
N MET A 58 5.65 -6.52 15.24
CA MET A 58 5.98 -7.93 15.08
C MET A 58 7.37 -8.12 14.49
N VAL A 59 7.67 -7.45 13.37
CA VAL A 59 8.97 -7.56 12.71
C VAL A 59 10.07 -7.05 13.62
N GLU A 60 9.88 -5.89 14.26
CA GLU A 60 10.85 -5.35 15.22
C GLU A 60 11.09 -6.28 16.41
N PHE A 61 10.04 -6.91 16.95
CA PHE A 61 10.16 -7.89 18.02
C PHE A 61 11.00 -9.10 17.59
N LEU A 62 10.77 -9.61 16.38
CA LEU A 62 11.54 -10.74 15.84
C LEU A 62 12.99 -10.35 15.55
N GLU A 63 13.24 -9.13 15.05
CA GLU A 63 14.58 -8.59 14.80
C GLU A 63 15.38 -8.38 16.09
N LYS A 64 14.72 -7.94 17.17
CA LYS A 64 15.34 -7.69 18.49
C LYS A 64 15.49 -8.96 19.34
N GLY A 65 15.81 -10.09 18.70
CA GLY A 65 16.05 -11.39 19.35
C GLY A 65 14.84 -12.31 19.46
N GLY A 66 13.64 -11.87 19.08
CA GLY A 66 12.45 -12.72 19.06
C GLY A 66 12.60 -13.97 18.19
N LYS A 67 13.30 -13.86 17.05
CA LYS A 67 13.54 -14.96 16.10
C LYS A 67 14.35 -16.13 16.70
N ASP A 68 15.10 -15.89 17.77
CA ASP A 68 15.96 -16.91 18.37
C ASP A 68 15.09 -18.00 19.03
N PHE A 69 13.97 -17.61 19.63
CA PHE A 69 13.04 -18.49 20.33
C PHE A 69 11.66 -18.64 19.66
N VAL A 70 11.28 -17.77 18.72
CA VAL A 70 10.05 -17.89 17.92
C VAL A 70 10.36 -18.55 16.58
N LYS A 71 9.65 -19.63 16.25
CA LYS A 71 9.83 -20.37 14.99
C LYS A 71 8.68 -20.22 14.01
N ALA A 72 7.55 -19.68 14.44
CA ALA A 72 6.39 -19.48 13.58
C ALA A 72 5.69 -18.14 13.80
N VAL A 73 5.20 -17.54 12.71
CA VAL A 73 4.17 -16.51 12.71
C VAL A 73 2.88 -17.16 12.21
N VAL A 74 1.82 -17.12 13.01
CA VAL A 74 0.50 -17.64 12.66
C VAL A 74 -0.41 -16.51 12.23
N VAL A 75 -1.03 -16.66 11.06
CA VAL A 75 -2.01 -15.73 10.50
C VAL A 75 -3.31 -16.45 10.16
N PHE A 76 -4.41 -15.71 10.10
CA PHE A 76 -5.70 -16.27 9.70
C PHE A 76 -5.68 -16.72 8.22
N ASP A 77 -5.18 -15.85 7.34
CA ASP A 77 -5.01 -16.10 5.91
C ASP A 77 -3.82 -15.28 5.36
N PHE A 78 -3.32 -15.62 4.17
CA PHE A 78 -2.19 -14.97 3.52
C PHE A 78 -2.49 -13.48 3.22
N THR A 79 -3.75 -13.15 2.96
CA THR A 79 -4.22 -11.77 2.71
C THR A 79 -4.10 -10.85 3.91
N ARG A 80 -3.88 -11.40 5.12
CA ARG A 80 -3.56 -10.60 6.31
C ARG A 80 -2.18 -9.96 6.21
N LEU A 81 -1.23 -10.58 5.49
CA LEU A 81 0.15 -10.10 5.43
C LEU A 81 0.31 -8.76 4.71
N GLY A 82 -0.62 -8.36 3.82
CA GLY A 82 -0.37 -7.25 2.89
C GLY A 82 -1.60 -6.47 2.42
N ALA A 83 -1.34 -5.27 1.90
CA ALA A 83 -2.29 -4.46 1.13
C ALA A 83 -2.41 -4.90 -0.34
N SER A 84 -1.34 -5.46 -0.90
CA SER A 84 -1.23 -5.96 -2.26
C SER A 84 -0.44 -7.26 -2.26
N MET A 85 -0.45 -7.98 -3.39
CA MET A 85 0.33 -9.21 -3.51
C MET A 85 1.82 -9.01 -3.29
N LEU A 86 2.36 -7.92 -3.84
CA LEU A 86 3.74 -7.53 -3.59
C LEU A 86 4.01 -7.24 -2.11
N ASP A 87 3.09 -6.53 -1.43
CA ASP A 87 3.23 -6.22 0.00
C ASP A 87 3.16 -7.49 0.87
N MET A 88 2.27 -8.44 0.52
CA MET A 88 2.18 -9.75 1.17
C MET A 88 3.49 -10.52 1.04
N LEU A 89 4.04 -10.62 -0.17
CA LEU A 89 5.29 -11.33 -0.44
C LEU A 89 6.49 -10.65 0.22
N ASN A 90 6.51 -9.32 0.29
CA ASN A 90 7.57 -8.59 0.98
C ASN A 90 7.60 -8.93 2.47
N LEU A 91 6.45 -8.94 3.15
CA LEU A 91 6.39 -9.35 4.56
C LEU A 91 6.71 -10.83 4.71
N PHE A 92 6.19 -11.69 3.84
CA PHE A 92 6.47 -13.12 3.85
C PHE A 92 7.98 -13.41 3.74
N ASN A 93 8.66 -12.83 2.75
CA ASN A 93 10.10 -12.98 2.56
C ASN A 93 10.89 -12.40 3.74
N LYS A 94 10.44 -11.27 4.30
CA LYS A 94 11.04 -10.70 5.52
C LYS A 94 10.98 -11.69 6.67
N LEU A 95 9.87 -12.40 6.86
CA LEU A 95 9.71 -13.37 7.95
C LEU A 95 10.47 -14.66 7.69
N GLU A 96 10.31 -15.28 6.52
CA GLU A 96 10.90 -16.59 6.24
C GLU A 96 12.37 -16.50 5.84
N ALA A 97 12.69 -15.73 4.79
CA ALA A 97 14.02 -15.72 4.20
C ALA A 97 15.02 -14.90 5.02
N GLU A 98 14.62 -13.75 5.55
CA GLU A 98 15.53 -12.90 6.33
C GLU A 98 15.57 -13.25 7.82
N LEU A 99 14.42 -13.58 8.43
CA LEU A 99 14.33 -13.84 9.87
C LEU A 99 14.31 -15.32 10.24
N GLY A 100 14.12 -16.23 9.27
CA GLY A 100 14.08 -17.67 9.52
C GLY A 100 12.85 -18.12 10.31
N VAL A 101 11.77 -17.33 10.31
CA VAL A 101 10.52 -17.60 11.03
C VAL A 101 9.46 -18.04 10.04
N LYS A 102 8.95 -19.26 10.19
CA LYS A 102 7.98 -19.84 9.25
C LYS A 102 6.62 -19.13 9.36
N VAL A 103 6.00 -18.83 8.23
CA VAL A 103 4.64 -18.29 8.18
C VAL A 103 3.66 -19.44 8.01
N LEU A 104 2.73 -19.55 8.95
CA LEU A 104 1.65 -20.53 8.96
C LEU A 104 0.31 -19.83 8.83
N SER A 105 -0.56 -20.35 7.97
CA SER A 105 -1.91 -19.86 7.78
C SER A 105 -2.92 -20.93 8.16
N ILE A 106 -4.02 -20.51 8.78
CA ILE A 106 -5.15 -21.37 9.10
C ILE A 106 -5.85 -21.82 7.81
N HIS A 107 -6.09 -20.88 6.87
CA HIS A 107 -6.88 -21.13 5.68
C HIS A 107 -6.07 -21.45 4.42
N ASP A 108 -4.77 -21.14 4.40
CA ASP A 108 -3.91 -21.40 3.24
C ASP A 108 -3.02 -22.62 3.47
N GLU A 109 -3.49 -23.79 3.00
CA GLU A 109 -2.79 -25.07 3.22
C GLU A 109 -1.39 -25.10 2.59
N TRP A 110 -1.19 -24.37 1.50
CA TRP A 110 0.10 -24.30 0.82
C TRP A 110 1.20 -23.70 1.72
N LEU A 111 0.84 -22.85 2.69
CA LEU A 111 1.78 -22.34 3.68
C LEU A 111 2.17 -23.39 4.73
N ARG A 112 1.43 -24.51 4.81
CA ARG A 112 1.66 -25.61 5.75
C ARG A 112 2.32 -26.83 5.10
N THR A 113 2.45 -26.86 3.77
CA THR A 113 3.07 -27.98 3.07
C THR A 113 4.49 -28.27 3.57
N LYS A 114 4.82 -29.56 3.64
CA LYS A 114 6.17 -30.07 3.95
C LYS A 114 7.00 -30.26 2.68
N ASP A 115 6.36 -30.23 1.52
CA ASP A 115 7.06 -30.30 0.24
C ASP A 115 7.67 -28.93 -0.08
N GLU A 116 8.97 -28.81 0.21
CA GLU A 116 9.74 -27.59 -0.03
C GLU A 116 9.84 -27.22 -1.52
N SER A 117 9.80 -28.21 -2.44
CA SER A 117 9.83 -27.95 -3.88
C SER A 117 8.52 -27.32 -4.34
N LEU A 118 7.40 -27.89 -3.90
CA LEU A 118 6.07 -27.32 -4.16
C LEU A 118 5.94 -25.92 -3.53
N ARG A 119 6.42 -25.73 -2.30
CA ARG A 119 6.39 -24.42 -1.63
C ARG A 119 7.15 -23.38 -2.43
N LYS A 120 8.38 -23.69 -2.87
CA LYS A 120 9.21 -22.79 -3.69
C LYS A 120 8.55 -22.46 -5.02
N LEU A 121 7.94 -23.44 -5.68
CA LEU A 121 7.20 -23.22 -6.92
C LEU A 121 6.03 -22.25 -6.72
N LEU A 122 5.23 -22.45 -5.67
CA LEU A 122 4.09 -21.57 -5.37
C LEU A 122 4.55 -20.14 -5.04
N ILE A 123 5.64 -19.99 -4.28
CA ILE A 123 6.24 -18.68 -4.02
C ILE A 123 6.69 -18.01 -5.33
N ALA A 124 7.31 -18.75 -6.25
CA ALA A 124 7.72 -18.21 -7.55
C ALA A 124 6.52 -17.78 -8.40
N ILE A 125 5.45 -18.59 -8.44
CA ILE A 125 4.20 -18.26 -9.15
C ILE A 125 3.58 -16.99 -8.56
N PHE A 126 3.47 -16.91 -7.23
CA PHE A 126 2.93 -15.72 -6.57
C PHE A 126 3.79 -14.48 -6.83
N SER A 127 5.12 -14.63 -6.85
CA SER A 127 6.05 -13.53 -7.17
C SER A 127 5.84 -13.02 -8.59
N TRP A 128 5.73 -13.93 -9.56
CA TRP A 128 5.41 -13.57 -10.94
C TRP A 128 4.03 -12.90 -11.07
N MET A 129 3.00 -13.41 -10.37
CA MET A 129 1.68 -12.79 -10.36
C MET A 129 1.69 -11.37 -9.78
N ALA A 130 2.50 -11.12 -8.75
CA ALA A 130 2.66 -9.78 -8.17
C ALA A 130 3.27 -8.79 -9.17
N GLU A 131 4.25 -9.23 -9.96
CA GLU A 131 4.82 -8.43 -11.05
C GLU A 131 3.80 -8.17 -12.16
N MET A 132 3.02 -9.18 -12.55
CA MET A 132 1.96 -9.06 -13.55
C MET A 132 0.86 -8.08 -13.13
N GLU A 133 0.46 -8.06 -11.86
CA GLU A 133 -0.53 -7.12 -11.35
C GLU A 133 -0.07 -5.65 -11.58
N ILE A 134 1.21 -5.37 -11.32
CA ILE A 134 1.81 -4.05 -11.53
C ILE A 134 1.86 -3.71 -13.02
N LYS A 135 2.27 -4.67 -13.85
CA LYS A 135 2.35 -4.49 -15.30
C LYS A 135 0.98 -4.16 -15.89
N ILE A 136 -0.04 -4.96 -15.61
CA ILE A 136 -1.42 -4.75 -16.08
C ILE A 136 -1.96 -3.39 -15.63
N ARG A 137 -1.70 -2.99 -14.38
CA ARG A 137 -2.11 -1.68 -13.86
C ARG A 137 -1.50 -0.52 -14.65
N ARG A 138 -0.20 -0.62 -14.98
CA ARG A 138 0.52 0.38 -15.79
C ARG A 138 0.00 0.42 -17.22
N GLU A 139 -0.22 -0.73 -17.84
CA GLU A 139 -0.78 -0.83 -19.19
C GLU A 139 -2.16 -0.19 -19.27
N ARG A 140 -3.05 -0.48 -18.32
CA ARG A 140 -4.39 0.16 -18.24
C ARG A 140 -4.30 1.67 -18.07
N GLN A 141 -3.36 2.15 -17.26
CA GLN A 141 -3.13 3.58 -17.07
C GLN A 141 -2.63 4.25 -18.37
N GLN A 142 -1.72 3.60 -19.08
CA GLN A 142 -1.18 4.07 -20.35
C GLN A 142 -2.26 4.09 -21.44
N ALA A 143 -3.02 3.01 -21.59
CA ALA A 143 -4.13 2.93 -22.55
C ALA A 143 -5.18 4.02 -22.27
N ALA A 144 -5.47 4.30 -21.00
CA ALA A 144 -6.36 5.40 -20.62
C ALA A 144 -5.81 6.77 -21.05
N TRP A 145 -4.50 6.98 -20.96
CA TRP A 145 -3.86 8.22 -21.41
C TRP A 145 -3.81 8.35 -22.93
N GLU A 146 -3.59 7.25 -23.65
CA GLU A 146 -3.65 7.20 -25.12
C GLU A 146 -5.06 7.47 -25.63
N ALA A 147 -6.08 6.99 -24.92
CA ALA A 147 -7.48 7.30 -25.17
C ALA A 147 -7.87 8.75 -24.78
N GLY A 148 -6.90 9.61 -24.44
CA GLY A 148 -7.11 11.03 -24.17
C GLY A 148 -7.57 11.37 -22.76
N LYS A 149 -7.56 10.43 -21.79
CA LYS A 149 -7.84 10.80 -20.40
C LYS A 149 -6.77 11.75 -19.88
N GLN A 150 -7.23 12.81 -19.21
CA GLN A 150 -6.37 13.82 -18.62
C GLN A 150 -5.36 13.21 -17.63
N LYS A 151 -4.08 13.51 -17.83
CA LYS A 151 -3.02 13.16 -16.87
C LYS A 151 -3.06 14.09 -15.66
N GLY A 152 -3.12 13.52 -14.47
CA GLY A 152 -3.00 14.25 -13.20
C GLY A 152 -4.23 15.09 -12.84
N ARG A 153 -4.06 15.97 -11.84
CA ARG A 153 -5.14 16.82 -11.33
C ARG A 153 -5.53 17.87 -12.39
N PRO A 154 -6.83 18.00 -12.72
CA PRO A 154 -7.29 19.04 -13.62
C PRO A 154 -6.85 20.43 -13.17
N PRO A 155 -6.46 21.33 -14.09
CA PRO A 155 -6.08 22.69 -13.73
C PRO A 155 -7.30 23.43 -13.16
N LYS A 156 -7.12 24.13 -12.03
CA LYS A 156 -8.17 24.94 -11.39
C LYS A 156 -8.70 26.08 -12.26
N VAL A 157 -7.87 26.56 -13.19
CA VAL A 157 -8.20 27.66 -14.12
C VAL A 157 -7.97 27.14 -15.53
N LYS A 158 -8.93 27.29 -16.45
CA LYS A 158 -8.77 26.89 -17.86
C LYS A 158 -7.72 27.76 -18.56
N ASP A 159 -7.03 27.21 -19.56
CA ASP A 159 -5.99 27.94 -20.30
C ASP A 159 -6.56 29.15 -21.06
N GLU A 160 -7.77 29.03 -21.59
CA GLU A 160 -8.53 30.11 -22.25
C GLU A 160 -8.69 31.35 -21.35
N VAL A 161 -8.95 31.14 -20.05
CA VAL A 161 -9.10 32.22 -19.09
C VAL A 161 -7.76 32.94 -18.91
N LEU A 162 -6.66 32.20 -18.79
CA LEU A 162 -5.33 32.81 -18.65
C LEU A 162 -4.97 33.68 -19.85
N LEU A 163 -5.25 33.20 -21.07
CA LEU A 163 -5.02 33.94 -22.31
C LEU A 163 -5.92 35.18 -22.42
N LYS A 164 -7.21 35.05 -22.07
CA LYS A 164 -8.16 36.16 -22.06
C LYS A 164 -7.70 37.30 -21.13
N TYR A 165 -7.28 36.97 -19.91
CA TYR A 165 -6.80 37.97 -18.96
C TYR A 165 -5.49 38.59 -19.40
N TYR A 166 -4.56 37.81 -19.94
CA TYR A 166 -3.30 38.34 -20.45
C TYR A 166 -3.51 39.27 -21.66
N SER A 167 -4.38 38.92 -22.60
CA SER A 167 -4.74 39.79 -23.73
C SER A 167 -5.41 41.09 -23.27
N LYS A 168 -6.36 40.99 -22.33
CA LYS A 168 -7.10 42.15 -21.82
C LYS A 168 -6.23 43.09 -20.98
N TYR A 169 -5.41 42.55 -20.07
CA TYR A 169 -4.71 43.34 -19.05
C TYR A 169 -3.19 43.47 -19.28
N GLY A 170 -2.59 42.65 -20.13
CA GLY A 170 -1.14 42.59 -20.32
C GLY A 170 -0.52 43.86 -20.90
N LYS A 171 -1.29 44.68 -21.62
CA LYS A 171 -0.85 45.99 -22.12
C LYS A 171 -0.90 47.12 -21.09
N TYR A 172 -1.58 46.89 -19.95
CA TYR A 172 -1.80 47.89 -18.91
C TYR A 172 -0.91 47.69 -17.68
N GLY A 173 -0.09 46.63 -17.64
CA GLY A 173 0.77 46.38 -16.48
C GLY A 173 1.61 45.11 -16.59
N THR A 174 2.31 44.79 -15.49
CA THR A 174 3.17 43.60 -15.41
C THR A 174 2.36 42.30 -15.39
N LYS A 175 3.03 41.15 -15.58
CA LYS A 175 2.40 39.84 -15.38
C LYS A 175 1.82 39.67 -13.97
N LYS A 176 2.39 40.34 -12.96
CA LYS A 176 1.84 40.39 -11.59
C LYS A 176 0.52 41.13 -11.53
N TYR A 177 0.38 42.23 -12.29
CA TYR A 177 -0.88 42.96 -12.41
C TYR A 177 -2.00 42.10 -13.00
N VAL A 178 -1.72 41.38 -14.09
CA VAL A 178 -2.68 40.45 -14.71
C VAL A 178 -3.12 39.35 -13.73
N TRP A 179 -2.16 38.80 -12.96
CA TRP A 179 -2.46 37.79 -11.94
C TRP A 179 -3.32 38.33 -10.79
N LEU A 180 -3.09 39.57 -10.35
CA LEU A 180 -3.93 40.20 -9.32
C LEU A 180 -5.39 40.34 -9.80
N ARG A 181 -5.62 40.75 -11.05
CA ARG A 181 -6.98 40.80 -11.63
C ARG A 181 -7.65 39.42 -11.69
N LEU A 182 -6.90 38.37 -12.02
CA LEU A 182 -7.39 37.00 -11.94
C LEU A 182 -7.82 36.62 -10.50
N LYS A 183 -7.05 37.02 -9.49
CA LYS A 183 -7.35 36.73 -8.09
C LYS A 183 -8.56 37.52 -7.59
N GLU A 184 -8.70 38.78 -7.98
CA GLU A 184 -9.86 39.62 -7.67
C GLU A 184 -11.16 39.00 -8.21
N ASP A 185 -11.12 38.43 -9.42
CA ASP A 185 -12.26 37.76 -10.04
C ASP A 185 -12.48 36.31 -9.53
N GLY A 186 -11.81 35.92 -8.44
CA GLY A 186 -12.06 34.66 -7.73
C GLY A 186 -11.29 33.43 -8.24
N TYR A 187 -10.37 33.57 -9.20
CA TYR A 187 -9.61 32.43 -9.70
C TYR A 187 -8.50 32.00 -8.75
N ASP A 188 -8.54 30.74 -8.30
CA ASP A 188 -7.52 30.20 -7.41
C ASP A 188 -6.31 29.61 -8.16
N ILE A 189 -5.31 30.47 -8.41
CA ILE A 189 -4.01 30.10 -8.97
C ILE A 189 -2.87 30.87 -8.30
N SER A 190 -1.79 30.17 -7.91
CA SER A 190 -0.59 30.82 -7.39
C SER A 190 0.16 31.59 -8.48
N TYR A 191 0.88 32.65 -8.10
CA TYR A 191 1.61 33.48 -9.06
C TYR A 191 2.66 32.69 -9.85
N ASP A 192 3.43 31.82 -9.19
CA ASP A 192 4.39 30.91 -9.84
C ASP A 192 3.72 30.02 -10.90
N ARG A 193 2.58 29.41 -10.56
CA ARG A 193 1.86 28.52 -11.47
C ARG A 193 1.23 29.27 -12.64
N PHE A 194 0.76 30.50 -12.40
CA PHE A 194 0.32 31.41 -13.45
C PHE A 194 1.44 31.70 -14.46
N LEU A 195 2.63 32.11 -13.98
CA LEU A 195 3.76 32.42 -14.86
C LEU A 195 4.22 31.22 -15.68
N LYS A 196 4.36 30.04 -15.04
CA LYS A 196 4.77 28.80 -15.73
C LYS A 196 3.79 28.40 -16.82
N ARG A 197 2.48 28.48 -16.55
CA ARG A 197 1.45 28.15 -17.54
C ARG A 197 1.38 29.18 -18.66
N LEU A 198 1.42 30.46 -18.33
CA LEU A 198 1.43 31.52 -19.33
C LEU A 198 2.64 31.41 -20.27
N LYS A 199 3.84 31.13 -19.73
CA LYS A 199 5.05 30.87 -20.53
C LYS A 199 4.89 29.68 -21.47
N LYS A 200 4.19 28.63 -21.05
CA LYS A 200 3.92 27.43 -21.88
C LYS A 200 2.89 27.73 -22.98
N LEU A 201 1.88 28.56 -22.70
CA LEU A 201 0.83 28.92 -23.65
C LEU A 201 1.26 29.98 -24.69
N MET A 202 2.28 30.77 -24.36
CA MET A 202 2.87 31.78 -25.25
C MET A 202 4.07 31.27 -26.05
N ARG A 203 4.43 30.00 -25.89
CA ARG A 203 5.43 29.31 -26.71
C ARG A 203 4.75 28.68 -27.90
#